data_AF-A0A497JAN5-F1
#
_entry.id   AF-A0A497JAN5-F1
#
_cell.length_a   1.000
_cell.length_b   1.000
_cell.length_c   1.000
_cell.angle_alpha   90.00
_cell.angle_beta   90.00
_cell.angle_gamma   90.00
#
_symmetry.space_group_name_H-M   'P 1'
#
loop_
_entity.id
_entity.type
_entity.pdbx_description
1 polymer ?
#
loop_
_entity_poly.entity_id
_entity_poly.type
_entity_poly.pdbx_seq_one_letter_code
_entity_poly.pdbx_strand_id
1 'polypeptide(L)'
;MGALNYLAYAIFAALFISIGFTMYAEYQRGSAEQEFKLKAEELAERIQELGDQSPGSIWYFDISIPSNCELGFADDAVLISIGGWSENIQVGVHVNGENFTSQDLCLKLTRTEDGVDIAVM
;
A
#
# COMPACT_ATOMS: atom_id res chain seq x y z
N MET A 1 -15.43 11.23 -51.83
CA MET A 1 -14.48 11.94 -50.95
C MET A 1 -14.89 12.01 -49.47
N GLY A 2 -15.91 11.28 -49.00
CA GLY A 2 -16.34 11.32 -47.58
C GLY A 2 -15.86 10.14 -46.72
N ALA A 3 -15.88 8.92 -47.24
CA ALA A 3 -15.61 7.70 -46.46
C ALA A 3 -14.17 7.60 -45.90
N LEU A 4 -13.17 8.12 -46.63
CA LEU A 4 -11.77 8.13 -46.18
C LEU A 4 -11.58 9.06 -44.97
N ASN A 5 -12.30 10.19 -44.93
CA ASN A 5 -12.25 11.13 -43.81
C ASN A 5 -12.97 10.54 -42.57
N TYR A 6 -14.08 9.83 -42.76
CA TYR A 6 -14.76 9.15 -41.65
C TYR A 6 -13.91 8.04 -41.02
N LEU A 7 -13.18 7.27 -41.84
CA LEU A 7 -12.24 6.26 -41.34
C LEU A 7 -11.10 6.90 -40.54
N ALA A 8 -10.55 8.03 -41.01
CA ALA A 8 -9.51 8.77 -40.31
C ALA A 8 -10.00 9.31 -38.95
N TYR A 9 -11.20 9.90 -38.90
CA TYR A 9 -11.80 10.37 -37.63
C TYR A 9 -12.03 9.23 -36.63
N ALA A 10 -12.47 8.06 -37.10
CA ALA A 10 -12.67 6.91 -36.24
C ALA A 10 -11.36 6.37 -35.64
N ILE A 11 -10.28 6.34 -36.45
CA ILE A 11 -8.94 5.92 -35.97
C ILE A 11 -8.40 6.92 -34.95
N PHE A 12 -8.53 8.23 -35.21
CA PHE A 12 -8.10 9.26 -34.26
C PHE A 12 -8.88 9.20 -32.94
N ALA A 13 -10.21 8.97 -32.98
CA ALA A 13 -11.02 8.83 -31.77
C ALA A 13 -10.61 7.60 -30.95
N ALA A 14 -10.36 6.45 -31.60
CA ALA A 14 -9.90 5.24 -30.93
C ALA A 14 -8.54 5.43 -30.25
N LEU A 15 -7.61 6.12 -30.90
CA LEU A 15 -6.31 6.46 -30.32
C LEU A 15 -6.46 7.38 -29.10
N PHE A 16 -7.28 8.43 -29.19
CA PHE A 16 -7.55 9.33 -28.07
C PHE A 16 -8.17 8.62 -26.86
N ILE A 17 -9.13 7.72 -27.10
CA ILE A 17 -9.76 6.94 -26.03
C ILE A 17 -8.72 6.03 -25.37
N SER A 18 -7.88 5.35 -26.15
CA SER A 18 -6.83 4.46 -25.59
C SER A 18 -5.81 5.20 -24.73
N ILE A 19 -5.38 6.40 -25.16
CA ILE A 19 -4.42 7.24 -24.41
C ILE A 19 -5.07 7.77 -23.11
N GLY A 20 -6.34 8.15 -23.17
CA GLY A 20 -7.10 8.60 -22.00
C GLY A 20 -7.22 7.50 -20.94
N PHE A 21 -7.49 6.25 -21.35
CA PHE A 21 -7.52 5.11 -20.42
C PHE A 21 -6.17 4.82 -19.78
N THR A 22 -5.07 4.90 -20.55
CA THR A 22 -3.72 4.67 -19.99
C THR A 22 -3.33 5.77 -19.01
N MET A 23 -3.57 7.04 -19.32
CA MET A 23 -3.29 8.15 -18.39
C MET A 23 -4.13 8.08 -17.12
N TYR A 24 -5.41 7.72 -17.24
CA TYR A 24 -6.30 7.57 -16.08
C TYR A 24 -5.86 6.39 -15.20
N ALA A 25 -5.48 5.27 -15.79
CA ALA A 25 -4.97 4.11 -15.06
C ALA A 25 -3.64 4.40 -14.35
N GLU A 26 -2.73 5.15 -14.98
CA GLU A 26 -1.47 5.59 -14.35
C GLU A 26 -1.73 6.56 -13.19
N TYR A 27 -2.65 7.51 -13.35
CA TYR A 27 -3.03 8.44 -12.30
C TYR A 27 -3.67 7.74 -11.09
N GLN A 28 -4.57 6.79 -11.33
CA GLN A 28 -5.17 5.99 -10.26
C GLN A 28 -4.16 5.10 -9.55
N ARG A 29 -3.21 4.50 -10.27
CA ARG A 29 -2.12 3.73 -9.67
C ARG A 29 -1.26 4.61 -8.76
N GLY A 30 -0.82 5.78 -9.23
CA GLY A 30 -0.06 6.72 -8.41
C GLY A 30 -0.83 7.18 -7.17
N SER A 31 -2.15 7.32 -7.26
CA SER A 31 -3.00 7.68 -6.09
C SER A 31 -3.07 6.54 -5.07
N ALA A 32 -3.24 5.29 -5.50
CA ALA A 32 -3.32 4.14 -4.60
C ALA A 32 -1.98 3.82 -3.94
N GLU A 33 -0.87 3.97 -4.67
CA GLU A 33 0.49 3.85 -4.13
C GLU A 33 0.78 4.90 -3.06
N GLN A 34 0.37 6.15 -3.30
CA GLN A 34 0.52 7.23 -2.32
C GLN A 34 -0.33 7.00 -1.08
N GLU A 35 -1.57 6.52 -1.23
CA GLU A 35 -2.44 6.19 -0.10
C GLU A 35 -1.87 5.03 0.74
N PHE A 36 -1.37 3.98 0.08
CA PHE A 36 -0.68 2.88 0.74
C PHE A 36 0.54 3.38 1.54
N LYS A 37 1.36 4.25 0.96
CA LYS A 37 2.50 4.85 1.65
C LYS A 37 2.07 5.60 2.92
N LEU A 38 1.06 6.47 2.81
CA LEU A 38 0.54 7.22 3.96
C LEU A 38 -0.02 6.27 5.04
N LYS A 39 -0.69 5.20 4.64
CA LYS A 39 -1.20 4.18 5.56
C LYS A 39 -0.11 3.38 6.24
N ALA A 40 1.00 3.10 5.54
CA ALA A 40 2.16 2.44 6.13
C ALA A 40 2.89 3.35 7.13
N GLU A 41 2.97 4.65 6.86
CA GLU A 41 3.48 5.65 7.82
C GLU A 41 2.57 5.71 9.06
N GLU A 42 1.24 5.76 8.88
CA GLU A 42 0.28 5.71 9.98
C GLU A 42 0.41 4.40 10.78
N LEU A 43 0.59 3.26 10.12
CA LEU A 43 0.83 1.97 10.78
C LEU A 43 2.09 2.01 11.64
N ALA A 44 3.18 2.60 11.13
CA ALA A 44 4.42 2.74 11.87
C ALA A 44 4.25 3.59 13.14
N GLU A 45 3.53 4.71 13.05
CA GLU A 45 3.18 5.53 14.21
C GLU A 45 2.34 4.74 15.23
N ARG A 46 1.36 3.95 14.77
CA ARG A 46 0.53 3.10 15.65
C ARG A 46 1.33 2.02 16.36
N ILE A 47 2.28 1.40 15.67
CA ILE A 47 3.17 0.40 16.26
C ILE A 47 4.02 1.04 17.37
N GLN A 48 4.55 2.23 17.12
CA GLN A 48 5.32 2.98 18.11
C GLN A 48 4.46 3.34 19.33
N GLU A 49 3.26 3.90 19.12
CA GLU A 49 2.32 4.22 20.20
C GLU A 49 1.91 2.99 21.01
N LEU A 50 1.71 1.85 20.35
CA LEU A 50 1.38 0.57 20.98
C LEU A 50 2.57 0.01 21.76
N GLY A 51 3.80 0.25 21.29
CA GLY A 51 5.04 -0.10 21.97
C GLY A 51 5.15 0.48 23.39
N ASP A 52 4.63 1.69 23.57
CA ASP A 52 4.56 2.39 24.87
C ASP A 52 3.40 1.92 25.76
N GLN A 53 2.53 1.03 25.27
CA GLN A 53 1.42 0.47 26.05
C GLN A 53 1.86 -0.72 26.89
N SER A 54 0.97 -1.14 27.80
CA SER A 54 1.17 -2.35 28.58
C SER A 54 1.11 -3.61 27.69
N PRO A 55 1.92 -4.64 27.98
CA PRO A 55 1.80 -5.95 27.34
C PRO A 55 0.37 -6.49 27.43
N GLY A 56 -0.12 -7.07 26.33
CA GLY A 56 -1.49 -7.55 26.17
C GLY A 56 -2.46 -6.53 25.57
N SER A 57 -2.04 -5.28 25.34
CA SER A 57 -2.82 -4.32 24.56
C SER A 57 -2.96 -4.77 23.11
N ILE A 58 -4.17 -4.65 22.55
CA ILE A 58 -4.50 -5.09 21.19
C ILE A 58 -5.16 -3.94 20.45
N TRP A 59 -4.61 -3.58 19.30
CA TRP A 59 -5.20 -2.63 18.34
C TRP A 59 -5.48 -3.29 17.00
N TYR A 60 -6.38 -2.69 16.24
CA TYR A 60 -6.73 -3.14 14.89
C TYR A 60 -6.45 -2.01 13.90
N PHE A 61 -5.94 -2.37 12.73
CA PHE A 61 -5.58 -1.42 11.69
C PHE A 61 -5.94 -1.95 10.31
N ASP A 62 -6.74 -1.17 9.58
CA ASP A 62 -7.12 -1.50 8.21
C ASP A 62 -6.13 -0.88 7.22
N ILE A 63 -5.63 -1.72 6.30
CA ILE A 63 -4.73 -1.29 5.22
C ILE A 63 -5.09 -1.98 3.91
N SER A 64 -5.08 -1.22 2.82
CA SER A 64 -5.21 -1.74 1.46
C SER A 64 -3.83 -1.77 0.82
N ILE A 65 -3.39 -2.95 0.37
CA ILE A 65 -2.10 -3.13 -0.31
C ILE A 65 -2.37 -3.25 -1.82
N PRO A 66 -1.97 -2.26 -2.65
CA PRO A 66 -2.10 -2.33 -4.10
C PRO A 66 -1.33 -3.51 -4.71
N SER A 67 -1.73 -3.93 -5.91
CA SER A 67 -1.19 -5.12 -6.59
C SER A 67 0.31 -5.10 -6.89
N ASN A 68 0.93 -3.93 -6.87
CA ASN A 68 2.36 -3.72 -7.11
C ASN A 68 3.10 -3.24 -5.84
N CYS A 69 2.47 -3.45 -4.68
CA CYS A 69 3.01 -3.08 -3.39
C CYS A 69 3.16 -4.30 -2.48
N GLU A 70 4.13 -4.22 -1.58
CA GLU A 70 4.35 -5.21 -0.53
C GLU A 70 4.51 -4.48 0.80
N LEU A 71 3.94 -5.06 1.86
CA LEU A 71 4.13 -4.63 3.24
C LEU A 71 4.86 -5.74 3.98
N GLY A 72 5.90 -5.39 4.72
CA GLY A 72 6.67 -6.33 5.52
C GLY A 72 7.12 -5.74 6.85
N PHE A 73 7.68 -6.59 7.68
CA PHE A 73 8.13 -6.21 9.02
C PHE A 73 9.49 -6.84 9.27
N ALA A 74 10.45 -6.05 9.73
CA ALA A 74 11.78 -6.53 10.03
C ALA A 74 12.37 -5.78 11.21
N ASP A 75 12.68 -6.53 12.28
CA ASP A 75 13.30 -6.05 13.51
C ASP A 75 12.60 -4.83 14.10
N ASP A 76 12.97 -3.61 13.73
CA ASP A 76 12.47 -2.34 14.24
C ASP A 76 11.83 -1.45 13.16
N ALA A 77 11.48 -2.03 12.02
CA ALA A 77 10.99 -1.31 10.86
C ALA A 77 9.77 -1.96 10.18
N VAL A 78 8.90 -1.10 9.66
CA VAL A 78 7.90 -1.44 8.64
C VAL A 78 8.57 -1.27 7.28
N LEU A 79 8.58 -2.33 6.49
CA LEU A 79 9.13 -2.36 5.15
C LEU A 79 7.98 -2.16 4.15
N ILE A 80 8.11 -1.20 3.25
CA ILE A 80 7.20 -1.08 2.11
C ILE A 80 7.97 -1.24 0.82
N SER A 81 7.40 -1.97 -0.14
CA SER A 81 7.85 -1.97 -1.53
C SER A 81 6.74 -1.42 -2.41
N ILE A 82 7.08 -0.51 -3.34
CA ILE A 82 6.15 0.11 -4.28
C ILE A 82 6.84 0.12 -5.65
N GLY A 83 6.31 -0.66 -6.60
CA GLY A 83 6.80 -0.64 -7.98
C GLY A 83 8.30 -0.95 -8.14
N GLY A 84 8.88 -1.74 -7.24
CA GLY A 84 10.30 -2.11 -7.23
C GLY A 84 11.22 -1.17 -6.46
N TRP A 85 10.70 -0.11 -5.85
CA TRP A 85 11.39 0.68 -4.83
C TRP A 85 11.01 0.20 -3.44
N SER A 86 11.97 0.14 -2.53
CA SER A 86 11.72 -0.25 -1.14
C SER A 86 12.13 0.87 -0.18
N GLU A 87 11.35 1.04 0.87
CA GLU A 87 11.55 2.03 1.92
C GLU A 87 11.34 1.36 3.29
N ASN A 88 12.18 1.75 4.25
CA ASN A 88 12.14 1.23 5.61
C ASN A 88 11.69 2.36 6.53
N ILE A 89 10.53 2.19 7.17
CA ILE A 89 9.96 3.14 8.12
C ILE A 89 10.29 2.65 9.52
N GLN A 90 11.12 3.40 10.24
CA GLN A 90 11.59 3.04 11.57
C GLN A 90 10.48 3.25 12.62
N VAL A 91 10.22 2.24 13.46
CA VAL A 91 9.24 2.32 14.55
C VAL A 91 9.88 2.34 15.94
N GLY A 92 11.15 1.93 16.06
CA GLY A 92 11.91 1.98 17.31
C GLY A 92 11.51 0.95 18.36
N VAL A 93 10.60 0.04 18.04
CA VAL A 93 10.20 -1.11 18.85
C VAL A 93 10.29 -2.37 18.01
N HIS A 94 10.57 -3.52 18.65
CA HIS A 94 10.65 -4.76 17.90
C HIS A 94 9.29 -5.10 17.27
N VAL A 95 9.27 -5.46 16.00
CA VAL A 95 8.07 -5.83 15.24
C VAL A 95 8.26 -7.20 14.64
N ASN A 96 7.27 -8.04 14.84
CA ASN A 96 7.23 -9.37 14.28
C ASN A 96 5.92 -9.58 13.53
N GLY A 97 6.01 -10.03 12.28
CA GLY A 97 4.86 -10.18 11.42
C GLY A 97 5.23 -10.82 10.09
N GLU A 98 4.23 -11.31 9.39
CA GLU A 98 4.39 -11.84 8.04
C GLU A 98 4.42 -10.70 7.00
N ASN A 99 5.01 -10.98 5.85
CA ASN A 99 4.93 -10.06 4.71
C ASN A 99 3.61 -10.27 3.96
N PHE A 100 2.99 -9.18 3.56
CA PHE A 100 1.71 -9.16 2.87
C PHE A 100 1.83 -8.49 1.50
N THR A 101 1.11 -9.03 0.53
CA THR A 101 1.12 -8.53 -0.85
C THR A 101 -0.30 -8.49 -1.40
N SER A 102 -0.63 -7.41 -2.12
CA SER A 102 -1.84 -7.31 -2.97
C SER A 102 -3.18 -7.73 -2.34
N GLN A 103 -3.56 -7.15 -1.20
CA GLN A 103 -4.81 -7.48 -0.51
C GLN A 103 -5.27 -6.38 0.46
N ASP A 104 -6.57 -6.33 0.72
CA ASP A 104 -7.17 -5.55 1.82
C ASP A 104 -7.08 -6.37 3.11
N LEU A 105 -6.53 -5.77 4.17
CA LEU A 105 -6.27 -6.46 5.43
C LEU A 105 -6.77 -5.66 6.62
N CYS A 106 -7.29 -6.39 7.59
CA CYS A 106 -7.38 -5.91 8.95
C CYS A 106 -6.26 -6.57 9.77
N LEU A 107 -5.26 -5.78 10.10
CA LEU A 107 -4.12 -6.20 10.92
C LEU A 107 -4.52 -6.11 12.39
N LYS A 108 -4.24 -7.18 13.14
CA LYS A 108 -4.27 -7.20 14.59
C LYS A 108 -2.86 -6.97 15.10
N LEU A 109 -2.67 -5.85 15.80
CA LEU A 109 -1.43 -5.48 16.47
C LEU A 109 -1.55 -5.85 17.94
N THR A 110 -0.62 -6.64 18.45
CA THR A 110 -0.61 -7.08 19.85
C THR A 110 0.70 -6.66 20.51
N ARG A 111 0.64 -5.85 21.56
CA ARG A 111 1.83 -5.56 22.38
C ARG A 111 2.21 -6.81 23.16
N THR A 112 3.40 -7.34 22.91
CA THR A 112 3.99 -8.46 23.67
C THR A 112 4.94 -7.92 24.74
N GLU A 113 5.75 -8.76 25.38
CA GLU A 113 6.85 -8.27 26.23
C GLU A 113 7.99 -7.73 25.35
N ASP A 114 8.32 -8.46 24.27
CA ASP A 114 9.49 -8.20 23.43
C ASP A 114 9.26 -7.13 22.36
N GLY A 115 8.00 -6.84 21.99
CA GLY A 115 7.69 -5.86 20.95
C GLY A 115 6.21 -5.82 20.58
N VAL A 116 5.93 -5.71 19.28
CA VAL A 116 4.59 -5.74 18.70
C VAL A 116 4.51 -6.89 17.70
N ASP A 117 3.59 -7.83 17.97
CA ASP A 117 3.24 -8.90 17.03
C ASP A 117 2.10 -8.43 16.12
N ILE A 118 2.24 -8.67 14.82
CA ILE A 118 1.29 -8.29 13.77
C ILE A 118 0.78 -9.56 13.07
N ALA A 119 -0.53 -9.74 13.08
CA ALA A 119 -1.19 -10.86 12.41
C ALA A 119 -2.43 -10.38 11.63
N VAL A 120 -2.83 -11.13 10.62
CA VAL A 120 -4.12 -10.90 9.93
C VAL A 120 -5.25 -11.53 10.74
N MET A 121 -6.42 -10.87 10.76
CA MET A 121 -7.64 -11.44 11.34
C MET A 121 -8.38 -12.40 10.40
#